data_AF-A0A7C6Z9Z0-F1
#
_entry.id   AF-A0A7C6Z9Z0-F1
#
_cell.length_a   1.000
_cell.length_b   1.000
_cell.length_c   1.000
_cell.angle_alpha   90.00
_cell.angle_beta   90.00
_cell.angle_gamma   90.00
#
_symmetry.space_group_name_H-M   'P 1'
#
loop_
_entity.id
_entity.type
_entity.pdbx_description
1 polymer ?
#
loop_
_entity_poly.entity_id
_entity_poly.type
_entity_poly.pdbx_seq_one_letter_code
_entity_poly.pdbx_strand_id
1 'polypeptide(L)'
;MSDLCDLCNGNAAAPILELPPHTIVRCTVCGLVYVIPRPTPAELAALYDEAYFRGTGPVGYRPDEDYIGNDSRLELFIERTAAVERYRRPPGVLVDVGCATGFALRAARDRGWDCLGIDVSEFAVNFARE
;
A
#
# COMPACT_ATOMS: atom_id res chain seq x y z
N MET A 1 14.25 8.59 13.89
CA MET A 1 13.94 7.32 13.19
C MET A 1 15.14 6.42 13.28
N SER A 2 14.93 5.10 13.30
CA SER A 2 15.97 4.13 13.61
C SER A 2 16.41 3.38 12.35
N ASP A 3 17.72 3.19 12.16
CA ASP A 3 18.26 2.35 11.08
C ASP A 3 18.16 0.83 11.40
N LEU A 4 17.53 0.49 12.53
CA LEU A 4 17.22 -0.88 12.91
C LEU A 4 16.22 -1.51 11.93
N CYS A 5 16.37 -2.81 11.73
CA CYS A 5 15.47 -3.62 10.92
C CYS A 5 14.08 -3.71 11.56
N ASP A 6 13.02 -3.37 10.81
CA ASP A 6 11.63 -3.38 11.31
C ASP A 6 11.07 -4.78 11.62
N LEU A 7 11.72 -5.85 11.15
CA LEU A 7 11.27 -7.22 11.40
C LEU A 7 11.90 -7.84 12.66
N CYS A 8 13.22 -7.68 12.84
CA CYS A 8 13.95 -8.35 13.92
C CYS A 8 14.64 -7.39 14.90
N ASN A 9 14.53 -6.07 14.70
CA ASN A 9 15.26 -5.03 15.43
C ASN A 9 16.79 -5.17 15.42
N GLY A 10 17.33 -5.94 14.46
CA GLY A 10 18.77 -6.04 14.25
C GLY A 10 19.37 -4.72 13.80
N ASN A 11 20.60 -4.43 14.25
CA ASN A 11 21.34 -3.20 13.94
C ASN A 11 22.41 -3.38 12.85
N ALA A 12 22.45 -4.54 12.21
CA ALA A 12 23.42 -4.87 11.18
C ALA A 12 22.72 -5.03 9.83
N ALA A 13 23.11 -4.20 8.86
CA ALA A 13 22.61 -4.23 7.51
C ALA A 13 23.75 -3.95 6.50
N ALA A 14 23.67 -4.58 5.33
CA ALA A 14 24.61 -4.38 4.23
C ALA A 14 23.91 -3.62 3.09
N PRO A 15 24.56 -2.63 2.45
CA PRO A 15 24.00 -1.91 1.31
C PRO A 15 23.83 -2.85 0.11
N ILE A 16 22.71 -2.69 -0.60
CA ILE A 16 22.41 -3.36 -1.87
C ILE A 16 22.46 -2.36 -3.02
N LEU A 17 21.85 -1.19 -2.83
CA LEU A 17 21.72 -0.16 -3.87
C LEU A 17 21.68 1.23 -3.24
N GLU A 18 22.52 2.14 -3.73
CA GLU A 18 22.49 3.56 -3.35
C GLU A 18 21.51 4.32 -4.25
N LEU A 19 20.59 5.06 -3.63
CA LEU A 19 19.58 5.89 -4.30
C LEU A 19 19.44 7.22 -3.53
N PRO A 20 20.43 8.14 -3.61
CA PRO A 20 20.47 9.32 -2.75
C PRO A 20 19.15 10.11 -2.74
N PRO A 21 18.65 10.52 -1.56
CA PRO A 21 19.29 10.46 -0.23
C PRO A 21 19.17 9.11 0.48
N HIS A 22 18.54 8.12 -0.16
CA HIS A 22 18.27 6.80 0.40
C HIS A 22 19.28 5.74 -0.02
N THR A 23 19.25 4.61 0.67
CA THR A 23 19.98 3.39 0.37
C THR A 23 19.10 2.20 0.67
N ILE A 24 18.99 1.27 -0.27
CA ILE A 24 18.37 -0.02 -0.05
C ILE A 24 19.41 -0.92 0.62
N VAL A 25 19.08 -1.44 1.80
CA VAL A 25 19.95 -2.30 2.61
C VAL A 25 19.28 -3.65 2.86
N ARG A 26 20.08 -4.67 3.14
CA ARG A 26 19.63 -5.99 3.61
C ARG A 26 20.08 -6.21 5.04
N CYS A 27 19.16 -6.53 5.94
CA CYS A 27 19.50 -6.97 7.30
C CYS A 27 20.36 -8.23 7.23
N THR A 28 21.52 -8.24 7.88
CA THR A 28 22.42 -9.41 7.90
C THR A 28 22.00 -10.47 8.93
N VAL A 29 20.96 -10.19 9.73
CA VAL A 29 20.40 -11.11 10.73
C VAL A 29 19.21 -11.90 10.16
N CYS A 30 18.16 -11.21 9.69
CA CYS A 30 16.92 -11.85 9.22
C CYS A 30 16.75 -11.83 7.69
N GLY A 31 17.58 -11.08 6.96
CA GLY A 31 17.51 -10.99 5.50
C GLY A 31 16.48 -10.01 4.94
N LEU A 32 15.69 -9.31 5.77
CA LEU A 32 14.75 -8.28 5.30
C LEU A 32 15.49 -7.21 4.48
N VAL A 33 14.92 -6.83 3.34
CA VAL A 33 15.38 -5.71 2.52
C VAL A 33 14.52 -4.49 2.82
N TYR A 34 15.15 -3.35 3.11
CA TYR A 34 14.47 -2.11 3.51
C TYR A 34 15.29 -0.87 3.13
N VAL A 35 14.69 0.31 3.24
CA VAL A 35 15.30 1.59 2.87
C VAL A 35 15.80 2.36 4.11
N ILE A 36 16.97 2.98 4.01
CA ILE A 36 17.51 3.91 5.01
C ILE A 36 18.02 5.21 4.34
N PRO A 37 17.89 6.40 4.96
CA PRO A 37 16.98 6.66 6.07
C PRO A 37 15.54 6.41 5.61
N ARG A 38 14.68 5.94 6.52
CA ARG A 38 13.25 5.81 6.25
C ARG A 38 12.62 7.19 6.18
N PRO A 39 11.68 7.45 5.25
CA PRO A 39 10.90 8.67 5.29
C PRO A 39 10.09 8.77 6.59
N THR A 40 9.96 9.98 7.12
CA THR A 40 9.08 10.30 8.24
C THR A 40 7.61 10.07 7.87
N PRO A 41 6.71 9.89 8.86
CA PRO A 41 5.28 9.84 8.58
C PRO A 41 4.76 11.05 7.81
N ALA A 42 5.30 12.24 8.06
CA ALA A 42 4.93 13.47 7.34
C ALA A 42 5.41 13.44 5.88
N GLU A 43 6.64 12.98 5.63
CA GLU A 43 7.14 12.79 4.26
C GLU A 43 6.32 11.72 3.52
N LEU A 44 6.00 10.60 4.15
CA LEU A 44 5.13 9.57 3.55
C LEU A 44 3.74 10.14 3.22
N ALA A 45 3.11 10.86 4.14
CA ALA A 45 1.80 11.47 3.90
C ALA A 45 1.83 12.45 2.72
N ALA A 46 2.91 13.22 2.57
CA ALA A 46 3.10 14.11 1.43
C ALA A 46 3.36 13.36 0.11
N LEU A 47 3.95 12.15 0.16
CA LEU A 47 4.19 11.32 -1.03
C LEU A 47 2.93 10.62 -1.54
N TYR A 48 1.93 10.36 -0.69
CA TYR A 48 0.68 9.66 -1.06
C TYR A 48 -0.48 10.63 -1.34
N ASP A 49 -0.24 11.66 -2.14
CA ASP A 49 -1.24 12.65 -2.57
C ASP A 49 -1.99 12.23 -3.85
N GLU A 50 -2.80 13.12 -4.42
CA GLU A 50 -3.49 12.85 -5.70
C GLU A 50 -2.52 12.54 -6.85
N ALA A 51 -1.37 13.21 -6.89
CA ALA A 51 -0.39 13.05 -7.95
C ALA A 51 0.24 11.65 -7.94
N TYR A 52 0.38 11.04 -6.76
CA TYR A 52 0.76 9.63 -6.60
C TYR A 52 -0.20 8.69 -7.33
N PHE A 53 -1.52 8.86 -7.14
CA PHE A 53 -2.54 7.97 -7.69
C PHE A 53 -2.78 8.19 -9.19
N ARG A 54 -2.66 9.43 -9.67
CA ARG A 54 -2.80 9.77 -11.09
C ARG A 54 -1.53 9.59 -11.91
N GLY A 55 -0.43 9.22 -11.25
CA GLY A 55 0.88 9.05 -11.90
C GLY A 55 1.46 10.33 -12.50
N THR A 56 1.09 11.48 -11.93
CA THR A 56 1.61 12.80 -12.33
C THR A 56 2.70 13.30 -11.36
N GLY A 57 2.92 12.58 -10.26
CA GLY A 57 3.94 12.89 -9.26
C GLY A 57 5.34 12.40 -9.63
N PRO A 58 6.38 12.87 -8.92
CA PRO A 58 7.75 12.39 -9.07
C PRO A 58 7.93 10.95 -8.57
N VAL A 59 6.97 10.47 -7.78
CA VAL A 59 6.84 9.10 -7.26
C VAL A 59 5.38 8.67 -7.38
N GLY A 60 5.14 7.36 -7.44
CA GLY A 60 3.79 6.80 -7.48
C GLY A 60 3.55 5.93 -8.70
N TYR A 61 2.29 5.85 -9.12
CA TYR A 61 1.94 5.10 -10.31
C TYR A 61 2.55 5.74 -11.55
N ARG A 62 2.72 4.96 -12.61
CA ARG A 62 3.28 5.50 -13.84
C ARG A 62 2.24 6.38 -14.55
N PRO A 63 2.64 7.36 -15.36
CA PRO A 63 1.69 8.19 -16.12
C PRO A 63 0.75 7.39 -17.02
N ASP A 64 1.19 6.21 -17.49
CA ASP A 64 0.40 5.26 -18.27
C ASP A 64 -0.50 4.34 -17.43
N GLU A 65 -0.42 4.44 -16.10
CA GLU A 65 -1.15 3.63 -15.13
C GLU A 65 -1.96 4.53 -14.16
N ASP A 66 -2.93 5.29 -14.67
CA ASP A 66 -3.89 5.99 -13.80
C ASP A 66 -4.59 4.96 -12.90
N TYR A 67 -4.27 4.99 -11.61
CA TYR A 67 -4.78 4.03 -10.63
C TYR A 67 -6.30 4.10 -10.54
N ILE A 68 -6.85 5.29 -10.74
CA ILE A 68 -8.26 5.62 -10.50
C ILE A 68 -9.09 5.36 -11.74
N GLY A 69 -8.60 5.77 -12.91
CA GLY A 69 -9.30 5.64 -14.19
C GLY A 69 -9.26 4.25 -14.80
N ASN A 70 -8.57 3.29 -14.19
CA ASN A 70 -8.34 1.97 -14.77
C ASN A 70 -9.17 0.85 -14.10
N ASP A 71 -10.25 0.45 -14.77
CA ASP A 71 -11.16 -0.61 -14.31
C ASP A 71 -10.49 -1.99 -14.13
N SER A 72 -9.35 -2.26 -14.78
CA SER A 72 -8.64 -3.54 -14.64
C SER A 72 -8.22 -3.85 -13.19
N ARG A 73 -8.10 -2.82 -12.33
CA ARG A 73 -7.80 -3.02 -10.92
C ARG A 73 -8.99 -3.62 -10.16
N LEU A 74 -10.21 -3.23 -10.50
CA LEU A 74 -11.40 -3.82 -9.90
C LEU A 74 -11.45 -5.32 -10.20
N GLU A 75 -11.16 -5.72 -11.45
CA GLU A 75 -11.13 -7.14 -11.84
C GLU A 75 -10.12 -7.94 -11.01
N LEU A 76 -8.90 -7.43 -10.85
CA LEU A 76 -7.89 -8.04 -9.97
C LEU A 76 -8.39 -8.23 -8.54
N PHE A 77 -9.10 -7.23 -8.00
CA PHE A 77 -9.61 -7.30 -6.64
C PHE A 77 -10.82 -8.21 -6.48
N ILE A 78 -11.66 -8.39 -7.51
CA ILE A 78 -12.71 -9.41 -7.52
C ILE A 78 -12.10 -10.80 -7.34
N GLU A 79 -11.02 -11.12 -8.05
CA GLU A 79 -10.33 -12.41 -7.91
C GLU A 79 -9.72 -12.59 -6.52
N ARG A 80 -9.08 -11.53 -5.98
CA ARG A 80 -8.50 -11.55 -4.63
C ARG A 80 -9.57 -11.77 -3.55
N THR A 81 -10.71 -11.09 -3.64
CA THR A 81 -11.82 -11.30 -2.71
C THR A 81 -12.37 -12.72 -2.78
N ALA A 82 -12.49 -13.31 -3.99
CA ALA A 82 -12.88 -14.71 -4.14
C ALA A 82 -11.88 -15.69 -3.49
N ALA A 83 -10.58 -15.34 -3.47
CA ALA A 83 -9.58 -16.14 -2.76
C ALA A 83 -9.72 -16.05 -1.23
N VAL A 84 -10.06 -14.88 -0.69
CA VAL A 84 -10.37 -14.70 0.76
C VAL A 84 -11.57 -15.54 1.17
N GLU A 85 -12.58 -15.65 0.30
CA GLU A 85 -13.80 -16.42 0.56
C GLU A 85 -13.61 -17.93 0.71
N ARG A 86 -12.43 -18.44 0.34
CA ARG A 86 -12.04 -19.83 0.61
C ARG A 86 -11.82 -20.07 2.11
N TYR A 87 -11.49 -19.03 2.87
CA TYR A 87 -11.25 -19.10 4.32
C TYR A 87 -12.47 -18.69 5.13
N ARG A 88 -13.20 -17.68 4.66
CA ARG A 88 -14.43 -17.21 5.30
C ARG A 88 -15.35 -16.59 4.27
N ARG A 89 -16.61 -17.00 4.22
CA ARG A 89 -17.62 -16.39 3.34
C ARG A 89 -18.37 -15.28 4.08
N PRO A 90 -18.98 -14.31 3.37
CA PRO A 90 -19.91 -13.38 3.98
C PRO A 90 -21.13 -14.12 4.56
N PRO A 91 -21.79 -13.58 5.61
CA PRO A 91 -21.58 -12.24 6.17
C PRO A 91 -20.37 -12.13 7.13
N GLY A 92 -19.86 -10.91 7.26
CA GLY A 92 -18.76 -10.55 8.15
C GLY A 92 -18.15 -9.19 7.79
N VAL A 93 -17.17 -8.73 8.57
CA VAL A 93 -16.42 -7.51 8.29
C VAL A 93 -15.10 -7.87 7.61
N LEU A 94 -14.85 -7.34 6.42
CA LEU A 94 -13.57 -7.35 5.73
C LEU A 94 -12.84 -6.04 6.02
N VAL A 95 -11.63 -6.13 6.58
CA VAL A 95 -10.79 -4.98 6.89
C VAL A 95 -9.64 -4.93 5.87
N ASP A 96 -9.48 -3.79 5.21
CA ASP A 96 -8.38 -3.51 4.28
C ASP A 96 -7.49 -2.39 4.84
N VAL A 97 -6.21 -2.70 5.06
CA VAL A 97 -5.20 -1.79 5.62
C VAL A 97 -4.27 -1.35 4.50
N GLY A 98 -4.30 -0.06 4.17
CA GLY A 98 -3.77 0.46 2.91
C GLY A 98 -4.80 0.32 1.78
N CYS A 99 -6.05 0.69 2.04
CA CYS A 99 -7.16 0.43 1.12
C CYS A 99 -7.11 1.26 -0.17
N ALA A 100 -6.22 2.24 -0.26
CA ALA A 100 -6.12 3.19 -1.36
C ALA A 100 -7.51 3.76 -1.70
N THR A 101 -7.85 3.83 -2.99
CA THR A 101 -9.14 4.31 -3.48
C THR A 101 -10.30 3.30 -3.36
N GLY A 102 -10.12 2.21 -2.61
CA GLY A 102 -11.23 1.35 -2.17
C GLY A 102 -11.69 0.28 -3.16
N PHE A 103 -10.98 -0.01 -4.25
CA PHE A 103 -11.40 -1.05 -5.22
C PHE A 103 -11.62 -2.43 -4.59
N ALA A 104 -10.77 -2.84 -3.64
CA ALA A 104 -10.93 -4.10 -2.91
C ALA A 104 -12.19 -4.11 -2.03
N LEU A 105 -12.44 -3.02 -1.32
CA LEU A 105 -13.62 -2.84 -0.49
C LEU A 105 -14.89 -2.85 -1.32
N ARG A 106 -14.89 -2.20 -2.49
CA ARG A 106 -16.02 -2.25 -3.43
C ARG A 106 -16.29 -3.67 -3.90
N ALA A 107 -15.26 -4.39 -4.35
CA ALA A 107 -15.38 -5.78 -4.78
C ALA A 107 -15.90 -6.70 -3.66
N ALA A 108 -15.52 -6.44 -2.40
CA ALA A 108 -16.02 -7.17 -1.24
C ALA A 108 -17.48 -6.81 -0.90
N ARG A 109 -17.82 -5.52 -0.88
CA ARG A 109 -19.18 -5.04 -0.58
C ARG A 109 -20.20 -5.60 -1.55
N ASP A 110 -19.88 -5.62 -2.85
CA ASP A 110 -20.77 -6.16 -3.89
C ASP A 110 -21.02 -7.68 -3.75
N ARG A 111 -20.22 -8.35 -2.92
CA ARG A 111 -20.37 -9.78 -2.57
C ARG A 111 -21.01 -10.03 -1.20
N GLY A 112 -21.41 -8.97 -0.50
CA GLY A 112 -22.15 -9.07 0.76
C GLY A 112 -21.29 -8.98 2.03
N TRP A 113 -20.04 -8.50 1.91
CA TRP A 113 -19.23 -8.14 3.08
C TRP A 113 -19.61 -6.76 3.62
N ASP A 114 -19.60 -6.62 4.95
CA ASP A 114 -19.39 -5.33 5.57
C ASP A 114 -17.90 -4.97 5.48
N CYS A 115 -17.56 -3.70 5.35
CA CYS A 115 -16.23 -3.28 4.92
C CYS A 115 -15.69 -2.14 5.80
N LEU A 116 -14.41 -2.25 6.18
CA LEU A 116 -13.66 -1.19 6.85
C LEU A 116 -12.34 -0.95 6.10
N GLY A 117 -12.18 0.26 5.56
CA GLY A 117 -10.94 0.72 4.92
C GLY A 117 -10.13 1.64 5.82
N ILE A 118 -8.81 1.48 5.81
CA ILE A 118 -7.87 2.39 6.46
C ILE A 118 -6.78 2.74 5.45
N ASP A 119 -6.54 4.03 5.23
CA ASP A 119 -5.41 4.52 4.44
C ASP A 119 -4.89 5.85 5.03
N VAL A 120 -3.61 6.13 4.82
CA VAL A 120 -2.95 7.37 5.26
C VAL A 120 -3.20 8.53 4.30
N SER A 121 -3.55 8.23 3.04
CA SER A 121 -3.86 9.23 2.03
C SER A 121 -5.27 9.77 2.21
N GLU A 122 -5.38 11.04 2.60
CA GLU A 122 -6.67 11.72 2.69
C GLU A 122 -7.41 11.73 1.34
N PHE A 123 -6.68 11.95 0.25
CA PHE A 123 -7.22 11.88 -1.10
C PHE A 123 -7.85 10.50 -1.39
N ALA A 124 -7.11 9.42 -1.14
CA ALA A 124 -7.58 8.08 -1.44
C ALA A 124 -8.79 7.68 -0.58
N VAL A 125 -8.78 8.05 0.71
CA VAL A 125 -9.91 7.81 1.61
C VAL A 125 -11.15 8.60 1.18
N ASN A 126 -10.99 9.86 0.76
CA ASN A 126 -12.11 10.66 0.28
C ASN A 126 -12.69 10.06 -1.00
N PHE A 127 -11.85 9.66 -1.96
CA PHE A 127 -12.30 8.94 -3.15
C PHE A 127 -13.05 7.65 -2.81
N ALA A 128 -12.53 6.84 -1.89
CA ALA A 128 -13.13 5.55 -1.52
C ALA A 128 -14.52 5.67 -0.84
N ARG A 129 -14.87 6.87 -0.34
CA ARG A 129 -16.16 7.14 0.32
C ARG A 129 -17.26 7.58 -0.67
N GLU A 130 -16.88 8.06 -1.84
CA GLU A 130 -17.80 8.47 -2.92
C GLU A 130 -18.37 7.24 -3.65
#